data_AF-A0A7V9CRA5-F1
#
_entry.id   AF-A0A7V9CRA5-F1
#
_cell.length_a   1.000
_cell.length_b   1.000
_cell.length_c   1.000
_cell.angle_alpha   90.00
_cell.angle_beta   90.00
_cell.angle_gamma   90.00
#
_symmetry.space_group_name_H-M   'P 1'
#
loop_
_entity.id
_entity.type
_entity.pdbx_description
1 polymer ?
#
loop_
_entity_poly.entity_id
_entity_poly.type
_entity_poly.pdbx_seq_one_letter_code
_entity_poly.pdbx_strand_id
1 'polypeptide(L)'
;VIKATPLKGRLKGTVQVKWTTATEVGVLGYTVYRERGKVRTKVNKAPVVALGGARGGTYSVRDKLPKTLKGKLTYRLQGLGEDGSKAFIGSAKVTIK
;
A
#
# COMPACT_ATOMS: atom_id res chain seq x y z
N VAL A 1 8.80 -5.95 -3.04
CA VAL A 1 9.05 -4.54 -3.48
C VAL A 1 7.73 -3.78 -3.57
N ILE A 2 7.64 -2.55 -3.07
CA ILE A 2 6.46 -1.66 -3.18
C ILE A 2 6.82 -0.39 -3.98
N LYS A 3 5.87 0.10 -4.78
CA LYS A 3 5.97 1.34 -5.58
C LYS A 3 4.67 2.13 -5.49
N ALA A 4 4.78 3.46 -5.49
CA ALA A 4 3.64 4.38 -5.46
C ALA A 4 3.74 5.35 -6.64
N THR A 5 2.72 5.39 -7.50
CA THR A 5 2.73 6.15 -8.76
C THR A 5 1.51 7.05 -8.86
N PRO A 6 1.66 8.39 -8.96
CA PRO A 6 0.54 9.28 -9.25
C PRO A 6 -0.04 8.98 -10.64
N LEU A 7 -1.34 8.81 -10.71
CA LEU A 7 -2.05 8.58 -11.97
C LEU A 7 -2.37 9.90 -12.66
N LYS A 8 -2.43 9.85 -14.00
CA LYS A 8 -2.68 11.00 -14.89
C LYS A 8 -4.07 10.92 -15.51
N GLY A 9 -4.46 11.95 -16.27
CA GLY A 9 -5.73 11.99 -17.02
C GLY A 9 -6.96 11.95 -16.10
N ARG A 10 -7.96 11.14 -16.45
CA ARG A 10 -9.23 11.00 -15.69
C ARG A 10 -9.04 10.51 -14.25
N LEU A 11 -7.88 9.92 -13.93
CA LEU A 11 -7.53 9.45 -12.59
C LEU A 11 -6.61 10.42 -11.83
N LYS A 12 -6.44 11.66 -12.30
CA LYS A 12 -5.69 12.71 -11.58
C LYS A 12 -6.19 12.82 -10.13
N GLY A 13 -5.25 12.95 -9.20
CA GLY A 13 -5.55 12.91 -7.75
C GLY A 13 -5.66 11.50 -7.19
N THR A 14 -5.32 10.47 -7.95
CA THR A 14 -5.21 9.09 -7.47
C THR A 14 -3.76 8.64 -7.51
N VAL A 15 -3.33 7.88 -6.50
CA VAL A 15 -2.04 7.18 -6.50
C VAL A 15 -2.30 5.68 -6.59
N GLN A 16 -1.64 5.00 -7.54
CA GLN A 16 -1.59 3.55 -7.57
C GLN A 16 -0.42 3.07 -6.73
N VAL A 17 -0.72 2.26 -5.72
CA VAL A 17 0.28 1.59 -4.90
C VAL A 17 0.33 0.13 -5.33
N LYS A 18 1.47 -0.31 -5.87
CA LYS A 18 1.67 -1.67 -6.37
C LYS A 18 2.80 -2.33 -5.59
N TRP A 19 2.65 -3.60 -5.25
CA TRP A 19 3.73 -4.37 -4.65
C TRP A 19 3.76 -5.80 -5.17
N THR A 20 4.94 -6.40 -5.05
CA THR A 20 5.21 -7.80 -5.34
C THR A 20 5.93 -8.41 -4.15
N THR A 21 5.45 -9.55 -3.69
CA THR A 21 6.09 -10.38 -2.66
C THR A 21 6.90 -11.48 -3.31
N ALA A 22 7.87 -12.03 -2.59
CA ALA A 22 8.66 -13.19 -3.05
C ALA A 22 8.04 -14.51 -2.56
N THR A 23 7.48 -14.48 -1.35
CA THR A 23 6.83 -15.60 -0.65
C THR A 23 5.73 -15.06 0.26
N GLU A 24 4.73 -15.88 0.59
CA GLU A 24 3.56 -15.52 1.40
C GLU A 24 3.21 -16.59 2.43
N VAL A 25 4.18 -17.44 2.78
CA VAL A 25 4.01 -18.44 3.84
C VAL A 25 3.65 -17.73 5.14
N GLY A 26 2.52 -18.12 5.74
CA GLY A 26 2.01 -17.53 6.98
C GLY A 26 1.42 -16.12 6.84
N VAL A 27 1.15 -15.63 5.63
CA VAL A 27 0.59 -14.29 5.39
C VAL A 27 -0.88 -14.38 4.98
N LEU A 28 -1.78 -13.78 5.76
CA LEU A 28 -3.20 -13.66 5.43
C LEU A 28 -3.48 -12.55 4.42
N GLY A 29 -2.69 -11.48 4.46
CA GLY A 29 -2.91 -10.36 3.55
C GLY A 29 -2.19 -9.09 3.95
N TYR A 30 -2.65 -7.99 3.36
CA TYR A 30 -1.93 -6.73 3.37
C TYR A 30 -2.84 -5.54 3.65
N THR A 31 -2.33 -4.61 4.46
CA THR A 31 -2.91 -3.26 4.61
C THR A 31 -1.92 -2.21 4.15
N VAL A 32 -2.41 -1.26 3.35
CA VAL A 32 -1.64 -0.11 2.89
C VAL A 32 -2.02 1.11 3.73
N TYR A 33 -1.00 1.78 4.23
CA TYR A 33 -1.13 3.05 4.93
C TYR A 33 -0.46 4.17 4.13
N ARG A 34 -1.09 5.34 4.11
CA ARG A 34 -0.49 6.59 3.64
C ARG A 34 -0.08 7.42 4.86
N GLU A 35 1.16 7.88 4.87
CA GLU A 35 1.71 8.76 5.89
C GLU A 35 2.02 10.14 5.31
N ARG A 36 1.68 11.18 6.09
CA ARG A 36 2.06 12.57 5.87
C ARG A 36 2.46 13.18 7.20
N GLY A 37 3.77 13.44 7.38
CA GLY A 37 4.30 13.82 8.69
C GLY A 37 4.01 12.72 9.72
N LYS A 38 3.34 13.08 10.83
CA LYS A 38 2.95 12.14 11.89
C LYS A 38 1.60 11.45 11.65
N VAL A 39 0.84 11.88 10.64
CA VAL A 39 -0.50 11.34 10.39
C VAL A 39 -0.40 10.11 9.49
N ARG A 40 -1.01 9.01 9.95
CA ARG A 40 -1.12 7.75 9.19
C ARG A 40 -2.60 7.47 8.90
N THR A 41 -2.93 7.29 7.62
CA THR A 41 -4.28 6.98 7.14
C THR A 41 -4.28 5.60 6.48
N LYS A 42 -5.21 4.72 6.86
CA LYS A 42 -5.43 3.44 6.17
C LYS A 42 -6.06 3.69 4.80
N VAL A 43 -5.49 3.12 3.74
CA VAL A 43 -5.91 3.36 2.34
C VAL A 43 -7.02 2.41 1.92
N ASN A 44 -6.84 1.11 2.17
CA ASN A 44 -7.81 0.07 1.84
C ASN A 44 -8.80 -0.15 2.99
N LYS A 45 -10.10 -0.30 2.68
CA LYS A 45 -11.14 -0.57 3.69
C LYS A 45 -10.95 -1.93 4.35
N ALA A 46 -10.78 -2.98 3.54
CA ALA A 46 -10.49 -4.34 3.96
C ALA A 46 -9.06 -4.74 3.54
N PRO A 47 -8.38 -5.63 4.28
CA PRO A 47 -7.09 -6.19 3.85
C PRO A 47 -7.16 -6.77 2.43
N VAL A 48 -6.07 -6.60 1.68
CA VAL A 48 -5.89 -7.32 0.41
C VAL A 48 -5.44 -8.72 0.77
N VAL A 49 -6.29 -9.71 0.49
CA VAL A 49 -6.02 -11.11 0.79
C VAL A 49 -4.81 -11.58 -0.02
N ALA A 50 -3.88 -12.25 0.66
CA ALA A 50 -2.72 -12.85 0.01
C ALA A 50 -3.15 -14.10 -0.78
N LEU A 51 -2.45 -14.42 -1.86
CA LEU A 51 -2.64 -15.70 -2.54
C LEU A 51 -2.12 -16.86 -1.66
N GLY A 52 -1.12 -16.58 -0.83
CA GLY A 52 -0.55 -17.53 0.12
C GLY A 52 0.48 -18.48 -0.51
N GLY A 53 1.14 -19.23 0.36
CA GLY A 53 2.07 -20.29 -0.04
C GLY A 53 3.49 -19.83 -0.36
N ALA A 54 4.27 -20.75 -0.94
CA ALA A 54 5.71 -20.56 -1.14
C ALA A 54 6.07 -19.46 -2.16
N ARG A 55 5.16 -19.15 -3.09
CA ARG A 55 5.34 -18.12 -4.12
C ARG A 55 4.65 -16.82 -3.73
N GLY A 56 5.26 -15.71 -4.12
CA GLY A 56 4.68 -14.40 -3.95
C GLY A 56 3.65 -14.01 -5.01
N GLY A 57 2.83 -13.01 -4.67
CA GLY A 57 1.85 -12.40 -5.56
C GLY A 57 2.22 -10.97 -5.95
N THR A 58 1.47 -10.43 -6.91
CA THR A 58 1.51 -9.01 -7.27
C THR A 58 0.15 -8.38 -7.05
N TYR A 59 0.12 -7.26 -6.35
CA TYR A 59 -1.10 -6.62 -5.89
C TYR A 59 -1.06 -5.13 -6.16
N SER A 60 -2.24 -4.50 -6.14
CA SER A 60 -2.30 -3.05 -6.12
C SER A 60 -3.55 -2.53 -5.43
N VAL A 61 -3.44 -1.32 -4.90
CA VAL A 61 -4.57 -0.52 -4.40
C VAL A 61 -4.52 0.87 -5.02
N ARG A 62 -5.68 1.51 -5.13
CA ARG A 62 -5.81 2.91 -5.54
C ARG A 62 -6.16 3.77 -4.34
N ASP A 63 -5.35 4.78 -4.10
CA ASP A 63 -5.60 5.81 -3.09
C ASP A 63 -6.10 7.07 -3.77
N LYS A 64 -7.40 7.36 -3.64
CA LYS A 64 -7.99 8.62 -4.11
C LYS A 64 -7.73 9.70 -3.08
N LEU A 65 -6.90 10.67 -3.44
CA LEU A 65 -6.48 11.73 -2.54
C LEU A 65 -7.54 12.84 -2.46
N PRO A 66 -7.67 13.52 -1.30
CA PRO A 66 -8.37 14.79 -1.23
C PRO A 66 -7.75 15.81 -2.19
N LYS A 67 -8.58 16.64 -2.85
CA LYS A 67 -8.09 17.65 -3.82
C LYS A 67 -7.09 18.65 -3.22
N THR A 68 -7.17 18.89 -1.91
CA THR A 68 -6.30 19.80 -1.15
C THR A 68 -4.96 19.16 -0.76
N LEU A 69 -4.81 17.85 -0.92
CA LEU A 69 -3.64 17.12 -0.44
C LEU A 69 -2.49 17.23 -1.44
N LYS A 70 -1.42 17.89 -1.02
CA LYS A 70 -0.18 18.11 -1.77
C LYS A 70 1.05 17.79 -0.93
N GLY A 71 2.19 17.64 -1.61
CA GLY A 71 3.50 17.45 -0.99
C GLY A 71 3.92 15.98 -0.89
N LYS A 72 4.87 15.72 0.02
CA LYS A 72 5.49 14.40 0.20
C LYS A 72 4.57 13.45 0.97
N LEU A 73 4.43 12.23 0.47
CA LEU A 73 3.73 11.13 1.10
C LEU A 73 4.63 9.90 1.17
N THR A 74 4.44 9.09 2.20
CA THR A 74 5.05 7.77 2.32
C THR A 74 3.95 6.73 2.41
N TYR A 75 3.92 5.78 1.49
CA TYR A 75 3.09 4.60 1.59
C TYR A 75 3.84 3.51 2.32
N ARG A 76 3.20 2.87 3.30
CA ARG A 76 3.75 1.72 4.03
C ARG A 76 2.85 0.51 3.83
N LEU A 77 3.48 -0.63 3.56
CA LEU A 77 2.83 -1.91 3.43
C LEU A 77 2.94 -2.65 4.76
N GLN A 78 1.80 -2.99 5.36
CA GLN A 78 1.72 -3.85 6.52
C GLN A 78 1.28 -5.24 6.08
N GLY A 79 2.06 -6.27 6.40
CA GLY A 79 1.65 -7.67 6.30
C GLY A 79 0.86 -8.09 7.55
N LEU A 80 -0.13 -8.95 7.34
CA LEU A 80 -0.93 -9.58 8.39
C LEU A 80 -0.60 -11.06 8.39
N GLY A 81 -0.09 -11.58 9.51
CA GLY A 81 0.22 -12.99 9.67
C GLY A 81 -1.00 -13.84 10.05
N GLU A 82 -0.95 -15.13 9.76
CA GLU A 82 -1.93 -16.13 10.21
C GLU A 82 -1.99 -16.24 11.75
N ASP A 83 -0.89 -15.93 12.41
CA ASP A 83 -0.75 -15.82 13.86
C ASP A 83 -1.33 -14.50 14.45
N GLY A 84 -1.92 -13.65 13.61
CA GLY A 84 -2.43 -12.34 14.00
C GLY A 84 -1.36 -11.24 14.08
N SER A 85 -0.10 -11.55 13.78
CA SER A 85 0.99 -10.57 13.77
C SER A 85 0.78 -9.50 12.70
N LYS A 86 1.33 -8.30 12.96
CA LYS A 86 1.24 -7.16 12.05
C LYS A 86 2.59 -6.47 11.95
N ALA A 87 3.19 -6.48 10.77
CA ALA A 87 4.52 -5.92 10.56
C ALA A 87 4.57 -5.05 9.30
N PHE A 88 5.31 -3.94 9.35
CA PHE A 88 5.60 -3.15 8.15
C PHE A 88 6.71 -3.81 7.35
N ILE A 89 6.39 -4.26 6.14
CA ILE A 89 7.27 -5.05 5.27
C ILE A 89 7.79 -4.26 4.07
N GLY A 90 7.40 -2.99 3.92
CA GLY A 90 7.92 -2.13 2.85
C GLY A 90 7.38 -0.71 2.90
N SER A 91 8.04 0.19 2.16
CA SER A 91 7.56 1.56 1.96
C SER A 91 7.91 2.12 0.59
N ALA A 92 7.11 3.07 0.12
CA ALA A 92 7.36 3.83 -1.11
C ALA A 92 7.04 5.32 -0.89
N LYS A 93 7.92 6.20 -1.34
CA LYS A 93 7.73 7.65 -1.26
C LYS A 93 7.20 8.19 -2.58
N VAL A 94 6.33 9.20 -2.51
CA VAL A 94 5.82 9.91 -3.67
C VAL A 94 5.61 11.38 -3.34
N THR A 95 5.68 12.25 -4.35
CA THR A 95 5.37 13.68 -4.21
C THR A 95 4.18 14.04 -5.08
N ILE A 96 3.18 14.68 -4.48
CA ILE A 96 1.97 15.16 -5.15
C ILE A 96 2.11 16.67 -5.39
N LYS A 97 1.94 17.08 -6.65
CA LYS A 97 2.01 18.48 -7.09
C LYS A 97 0.63 19.15 -7.01
#